data_AF-A0A381WLR8-F1
#
_entry.id   AF-A0A381WLR8-F1
#
_cell.length_a   1.000
_cell.length_b   1.000
_cell.length_c   1.000
_cell.angle_alpha   90.00
_cell.angle_beta   90.00
_cell.angle_gamma   90.00
#
_symmetry.space_group_name_H-M   'P 1'
#
loop_
_entity.id
_entity.type
_entity.pdbx_description
1 polymer ?
#
loop_
_entity_poly.entity_id
_entity_poly.type
_entity_poly.pdbx_seq_one_letter_code
_entity_poly.pdbx_strand_id
1 'polypeptide(L)'
;MTDINADKPASNSSHLIPQTLWEKLYLGWFLICFLMVWIGTWAVNKPIAVLGMPLVYVWCTSWGIVWLAGCWSFGTKIAADDAAIKGE
;
A
#
# COMPACT_ATOMS: atom_id res chain seq x y z
N MET A 1 -23.84 -32.12 6.38
CA MET A 1 -23.70 -30.71 5.96
C MET A 1 -23.17 -29.97 7.16
N THR A 2 -21.88 -29.70 7.18
CA THR A 2 -21.24 -28.91 8.23
C THR A 2 -21.55 -27.44 7.96
N ASP A 3 -22.26 -26.80 8.88
CA ASP A 3 -22.49 -25.36 8.90
C ASP A 3 -21.14 -24.60 8.88
N ILE A 4 -20.79 -24.04 7.73
CA ILE A 4 -19.59 -23.20 7.52
C ILE A 4 -19.83 -21.76 7.98
N ASN A 5 -20.76 -21.56 8.93
CA ASN A 5 -21.07 -20.27 9.53
C ASN A 5 -20.50 -20.12 10.96
N ALA A 6 -19.65 -21.06 11.40
CA ALA A 6 -18.85 -20.85 12.58
C ALA A 6 -17.77 -19.79 12.29
N ASP A 7 -17.70 -18.78 13.14
CA ASP A 7 -16.64 -17.76 13.21
C ASP A 7 -16.83 -16.49 12.38
N LYS A 8 -18.04 -15.92 12.37
CA LYS A 8 -18.12 -14.44 12.39
C LYS A 8 -18.18 -13.97 13.84
N PRO A 9 -17.07 -13.72 14.54
CA PRO A 9 -17.16 -12.78 15.63
C PRO A 9 -17.62 -11.47 15.01
N ALA A 10 -18.75 -10.95 15.48
CA ALA A 10 -19.08 -9.55 15.29
C ALA A 10 -18.02 -8.72 16.03
N SER A 11 -16.80 -8.69 15.49
CA SER A 11 -15.71 -8.01 16.15
C SER A 11 -15.86 -6.54 15.82
N ASN A 12 -15.93 -5.75 16.88
CA ASN A 12 -15.47 -4.38 16.92
C ASN A 12 -13.95 -4.33 16.58
N SER A 13 -13.51 -5.01 15.52
CA SER A 13 -12.14 -4.91 15.02
C SER A 13 -12.03 -3.55 14.38
N SER A 14 -11.16 -2.73 14.96
CA SER A 14 -10.81 -1.43 14.42
C SER A 14 -10.50 -1.57 12.92
N HIS A 15 -11.11 -0.73 12.08
CA HIS A 15 -10.84 -0.64 10.63
C HIS A 15 -9.36 -0.40 10.30
N LEU A 16 -8.57 -0.10 11.33
CA LEU A 16 -7.12 0.09 11.30
C LEU A 16 -6.32 -1.22 11.25
N ILE A 17 -6.95 -2.39 11.52
CA ILE A 17 -6.26 -3.68 11.51
C ILE A 17 -6.55 -4.41 10.20
N PRO A 18 -5.53 -4.64 9.34
CA PRO A 18 -5.73 -5.34 8.06
C PRO A 18 -6.11 -6.80 8.30
N GLN A 19 -7.27 -7.20 7.80
CA GLN A 19 -7.83 -8.53 7.97
C GLN A 19 -7.47 -9.45 6.81
N THR A 20 -7.44 -8.91 5.58
CA THR A 20 -7.17 -9.70 4.37
C THR A 20 -5.68 -9.76 4.03
N LEU A 21 -5.28 -10.75 3.24
CA LEU A 21 -3.90 -10.89 2.76
C LEU A 21 -3.47 -9.66 1.94
N TRP A 22 -4.36 -9.12 1.12
CA TRP A 22 -4.09 -7.96 0.27
C TRP A 22 -3.93 -6.67 1.06
N GLU A 23 -4.71 -6.46 2.12
CA GLU A 23 -4.54 -5.31 3.02
C GLU A 23 -3.19 -5.37 3.76
N LYS A 24 -2.76 -6.56 4.19
CA LYS A 24 -1.43 -6.76 4.81
C LYS A 24 -0.30 -6.48 3.81
N LEU A 25 -0.43 -6.95 2.57
CA LEU A 25 0.51 -6.65 1.49
C LEU A 25 0.54 -5.16 1.14
N TYR A 26 -0.61 -4.50 1.15
CA TYR A 26 -0.72 -3.05 0.93
C TYR A 26 -0.02 -2.26 2.05
N LEU A 27 -0.20 -2.65 3.32
CA LEU A 27 0.52 -2.04 4.44
C LEU A 27 2.03 -2.20 4.28
N GLY A 28 2.49 -3.40 3.91
CA GLY A 28 3.91 -3.66 3.62
C GLY A 28 4.43 -2.80 2.46
N TRP A 29 3.66 -2.67 1.38
CA TRP A 29 3.99 -1.84 0.23
C TRP A 29 4.08 -0.35 0.60
N PHE A 30 3.12 0.15 1.39
CA PHE A 30 3.13 1.50 1.93
C PHE A 30 4.41 1.76 2.74
N LEU A 31 4.78 0.86 3.64
CA LEU A 31 5.99 0.99 4.46
C LEU A 31 7.25 1.05 3.59
N ILE A 32 7.37 0.20 2.58
CA ILE A 32 8.52 0.21 1.66
C ILE A 32 8.59 1.54 0.92
N CYS A 33 7.48 2.01 0.34
CA CYS A 33 7.45 3.27 -0.39
C CYS A 33 7.76 4.46 0.52
N PHE A 34 7.18 4.48 1.73
CA PHE A 34 7.44 5.50 2.74
C PHE A 34 8.92 5.54 3.13
N LEU A 35 9.54 4.39 3.42
CA LEU A 35 10.95 4.30 3.77
C LEU A 35 11.85 4.79 2.64
N MET A 36 11.52 4.46 1.39
CA MET A 36 12.30 4.90 0.23
C MET A 36 12.22 6.42 0.00
N VAL A 37 11.04 7.02 0.18
CA VAL A 37 10.88 8.49 0.16
C VAL A 37 11.61 9.13 1.34
N TRP A 38 11.50 8.54 2.54
CA TRP A 38 12.19 9.01 3.73
C TRP A 38 13.71 9.00 3.54
N ILE A 39 14.30 7.90 3.07
CA ILE A 39 15.73 7.79 2.73
C ILE A 39 16.14 8.85 1.69
N GLY A 40 15.25 9.14 0.74
CA GLY A 40 15.42 10.21 -0.25
C GLY A 40 15.75 11.57 0.38
N THR A 41 15.16 11.89 1.54
CA THR A 41 15.38 13.18 2.21
C THR A 41 16.79 13.33 2.81
N TRP A 42 17.46 12.21 3.14
CA TRP A 42 18.79 12.20 3.75
C TRP A 42 19.91 11.87 2.77
N ALA A 43 19.73 10.81 1.96
CA ALA A 43 20.79 10.25 1.11
C ALA A 43 20.88 10.95 -0.26
N VAL A 44 19.75 11.48 -0.74
CA VAL A 44 19.58 11.96 -2.12
C VAL A 44 19.55 13.49 -2.20
N ASN A 45 19.64 14.18 -1.05
CA ASN A 45 19.73 15.63 -0.93
C ASN A 45 21.14 16.19 -1.25
N LYS A 46 21.81 15.61 -2.25
CA LYS A 46 23.03 16.19 -2.84
C LYS A 46 22.63 17.03 -4.04
N PRO A 47 23.35 18.14 -4.34
CA PRO A 47 23.08 19.00 -5.49
C PRO A 47 23.53 18.33 -6.80
N ILE A 48 22.98 17.16 -7.09
CA ILE A 48 23.19 16.42 -8.32
C ILE A 48 21.97 16.69 -9.19
N ALA A 49 22.18 17.25 -10.37
CA ALA A 49 21.12 17.46 -11.34
C ALA A 49 20.96 16.19 -12.20
N VAL A 50 19.74 15.68 -12.28
CA VAL A 50 19.36 14.63 -13.23
C VAL A 50 18.38 15.26 -14.21
N LEU A 51 18.76 15.31 -15.50
CA LEU A 51 17.96 15.94 -16.56
C LEU A 51 17.55 17.40 -16.24
N GLY A 52 18.41 18.14 -15.53
CA GLY A 52 18.15 19.53 -15.14
C GLY A 52 17.29 19.70 -13.88
N MET A 53 16.84 18.61 -13.25
CA MET A 53 16.06 18.63 -12.00
C MET A 53 16.89 18.13 -10.82
N PRO A 54 16.61 18.61 -9.59
CA PRO A 54 17.28 18.08 -8.38
C PRO A 54 17.06 16.57 -8.24
N LEU A 55 18.11 15.80 -7.94
CA LEU A 55 18.02 14.35 -7.75
C LEU A 55 16.95 13.96 -6.72
N VAL A 56 16.81 14.72 -5.63
CA VAL A 56 15.76 14.52 -4.62
C VAL A 56 14.36 14.63 -5.21
N TYR A 57 14.13 15.56 -6.15
CA TYR A 57 12.85 15.71 -6.82
C TYR A 57 12.55 14.47 -7.65
N VAL A 58 13.48 14.05 -8.52
CA VAL A 58 13.33 12.87 -9.38
C VAL A 58 13.11 11.59 -8.56
N TRP A 59 13.81 11.47 -7.43
CA TRP A 59 13.65 10.34 -6.51
C TRP A 59 12.26 10.29 -5.88
N CYS A 60 11.80 11.40 -5.30
CA CYS A 60 10.48 11.49 -4.67
C CYS A 60 9.36 11.27 -5.69
N THR A 61 9.46 11.84 -6.90
CA THR A 61 8.44 11.64 -7.94
C THR A 61 8.40 10.19 -8.43
N SER A 62 9.56 9.54 -8.61
CA SER A 62 9.63 8.15 -9.06
C SER A 62 9.02 7.19 -8.05
N TRP A 63 9.40 7.32 -6.77
CA TRP A 63 8.81 6.50 -5.70
C TRP A 63 7.33 6.83 -5.44
N GLY A 64 6.91 8.08 -5.63
CA GLY A 64 5.51 8.47 -5.60
C GLY A 64 4.68 7.77 -6.68
N ILE A 65 5.19 7.69 -7.92
CA ILE A 65 4.53 6.96 -9.01
C ILE A 65 4.47 5.46 -8.72
N VAL A 66 5.57 4.86 -8.24
CA VAL A 66 5.62 3.45 -7.83
C VAL A 66 4.59 3.17 -6.74
N TRP A 67 4.48 4.06 -5.76
CA TRP A 67 3.49 3.94 -4.69
C TRP A 67 2.06 3.95 -5.25
N LEU A 68 1.71 4.93 -6.06
CA LEU A 68 0.38 5.04 -6.70
C LEU A 68 0.04 3.81 -7.55
N ALA A 69 0.99 3.29 -8.32
CA ALA A 69 0.79 2.09 -9.13
C ALA A 69 0.48 0.86 -8.26
N GLY A 70 1.16 0.73 -7.12
CA GLY A 70 0.84 -0.30 -6.14
C GLY A 70 -0.51 -0.07 -5.46
N CYS A 71 -0.86 1.17 -5.08
CA CYS A 71 -2.17 1.50 -4.53
C CYS A 71 -3.30 1.08 -5.47
N TRP A 72 -3.16 1.35 -6.77
CA TRP A 72 -4.12 0.90 -7.78
C TRP A 72 -4.22 -0.64 -7.83
N SER A 73 -3.07 -1.31 -7.90
CA SER A 73 -3.00 -2.77 -8.07
C SER A 73 -3.50 -3.54 -6.85
N PHE A 74 -3.23 -3.05 -5.64
CA PHE A 74 -3.73 -3.66 -4.41
C PHE A 74 -5.16 -3.23 -4.10
N GLY A 75 -5.51 -1.97 -4.32
CA GLY A 75 -6.87 -1.45 -4.09
C GLY A 75 -7.93 -2.17 -4.90
N THR A 76 -7.64 -2.46 -6.18
CA THR A 76 -8.55 -3.25 -7.05
C THR A 76 -8.74 -4.68 -6.54
N LYS A 77 -7.70 -5.31 -6.00
CA LYS A 77 -7.78 -6.67 -5.43
C LYS A 77 -8.51 -6.70 -4.09
N ILE A 78 -8.27 -5.71 -3.24
CA ILE A 78 -9.00 -5.55 -1.97
C ILE A 78 -10.49 -5.34 -2.24
N ALA A 79 -10.83 -4.47 -3.20
CA ALA A 79 -12.22 -4.22 -3.58
C ALA A 79 -12.92 -5.47 -4.15
N ALA A 80 -12.19 -6.29 -4.92
CA ALA A 80 -12.71 -7.55 -5.46
C ALA A 80 -12.93 -8.60 -4.36
N ASP A 81 -11.98 -8.76 -3.42
CA ASP A 81 -12.14 -9.66 -2.27
C ASP A 81 -13.32 -9.23 -1.39
N ASP A 82 -13.47 -7.93 -1.14
CA ASP A 82 -14.59 -7.38 -0.36
C ASP A 82 -15.95 -7.61 -1.02
N ALA A 83 -16.03 -7.49 -2.35
CA ALA A 83 -17.24 -7.77 -3.12
C ALA A 83 -17.60 -9.27 -3.06
N ALA A 84 -16.60 -10.15 -3.22
CA ALA A 84 -16.77 -11.59 -3.13
C ALA A 84 -17.25 -12.05 -1.73
N ILE A 85 -16.74 -11.41 -0.66
CA ILE A 85 -17.19 -11.68 0.73
C ILE A 85 -18.61 -11.18 0.98
N LYS A 86 -19.04 -10.10 0.32
CA LYS A 86 -20.41 -9.56 0.42
C LYS A 86 -21.44 -10.32 -0.42
N GLY A 87 -20.99 -11.21 -1.31
CA GLY A 87 -21.86 -12.07 -2.11
C GLY A 87 -22.59 -11.34 -3.24
N GLU A 88 -22.03 -10.24 -3.74
CA GLU A 88 -22.51 -9.52 -4.94
C GLU A 88 -21.89 -10.08 -6.22
#